data_AF-A0A6L7KJG5-F1
#
_entry.id   AF-A0A6L7KJG5-F1
#
_cell.length_a   1.000
_cell.length_b   1.000
_cell.length_c   1.000
_cell.angle_alpha   90.00
_cell.angle_beta   90.00
_cell.angle_gamma   90.00
#
_symmetry.space_group_name_H-M   'P 1'
#
loop_
_entity.id
_entity.type
_entity.pdbx_description
1 polymer ?
#
loop_
_entity_poly.entity_id
_entity_poly.type
_entity_poly.pdbx_seq_one_letter_code
_entity_poly.pdbx_strand_id
1 'polypeptide(L)'
;MTTPLTARENVGYIGLDYWKVGRTAAWAIEKMRKRSGKIGILVENHRYRIQNMNESGFRSCFRQHKQNFTLLEPKSTYESSPVAHGITERLMSEHPDRCAGSTARRIGRRCRPARPIG
;
A
#
# COMPACT_ATOMS: atom_id res chain seq x y z
N MET A 1 5.72 -19.43 -14.29
CA MET A 1 5.87 -20.05 -12.96
C MET A 1 4.52 -20.62 -12.61
N THR A 2 4.40 -21.95 -12.48
CA THR A 2 3.15 -22.63 -12.13
C THR A 2 3.15 -22.91 -10.64
N THR A 3 2.18 -22.37 -9.91
CA THR A 3 2.02 -22.63 -8.47
C THR A 3 0.89 -23.64 -8.27
N PRO A 4 1.07 -24.71 -7.48
CA PRO A 4 -0.03 -25.62 -7.18
C PRO A 4 -1.09 -24.91 -6.36
N LEU A 5 -2.36 -25.02 -6.77
CA LEU A 5 -3.49 -24.61 -5.94
C LEU A 5 -3.78 -25.72 -4.92
N THR A 6 -4.29 -25.33 -3.75
CA THR A 6 -4.83 -26.30 -2.79
C THR A 6 -6.16 -26.82 -3.34
N ALA A 7 -6.09 -27.72 -4.31
CA ALA A 7 -7.22 -28.41 -4.91
C ALA A 7 -7.05 -29.93 -4.69
N ARG A 8 -8.16 -30.67 -4.67
CA ARG A 8 -8.15 -32.13 -4.52
C ARG A 8 -7.44 -32.83 -5.69
N GLU A 9 -7.40 -32.19 -6.84
CA GLU A 9 -6.71 -32.63 -8.04
C GLU A 9 -5.54 -31.67 -8.35
N ASN A 10 -4.56 -32.12 -9.13
CA ASN A 10 -3.39 -31.32 -9.52
C ASN A 10 -3.78 -30.21 -10.51
N VAL A 11 -4.42 -29.16 -10.01
CA VAL A 11 -4.75 -27.96 -10.77
C VAL A 11 -3.57 -26.97 -10.70
N GLY A 12 -2.94 -26.72 -11.84
CA GLY A 12 -1.89 -25.72 -11.98
C GLY A 12 -2.45 -24.31 -12.13
N TYR A 13 -1.92 -23.36 -11.37
CA TYR A 13 -2.19 -21.94 -11.57
C TYR A 13 -1.13 -21.31 -12.48
N ILE A 14 -1.58 -20.70 -13.58
CA ILE A 14 -0.75 -19.86 -14.45
C ILE A 14 -1.12 -18.41 -14.17
N GLY A 15 -0.16 -17.63 -13.69
CA GLY A 15 -0.36 -16.21 -13.42
C GLY A 15 0.90 -15.54 -12.92
N LEU A 16 0.73 -14.32 -12.42
CA LEU A 16 1.83 -13.54 -11.88
C LEU A 16 2.30 -14.12 -10.54
N ASP A 17 3.60 -14.07 -10.32
CA ASP A 17 4.18 -14.24 -8.99
C ASP A 17 3.90 -12.96 -8.19
N TYR A 18 2.80 -12.95 -7.45
CA TYR A 18 2.37 -11.77 -6.70
C TYR A 18 3.35 -11.38 -5.58
N TRP A 19 4.19 -12.29 -5.11
CA TRP A 19 5.27 -11.91 -4.20
C TRP A 19 6.30 -11.03 -4.91
N LYS A 20 6.67 -11.36 -6.16
CA LYS A 20 7.51 -10.48 -6.98
C LYS A 20 6.81 -9.19 -7.37
N VAL A 21 5.51 -9.22 -7.68
CA VAL A 21 4.72 -8.00 -7.96
C VAL A 21 4.79 -7.04 -6.78
N GLY A 22 4.58 -7.54 -5.55
CA GLY A 22 4.74 -6.76 -4.32
C GLY A 22 6.13 -6.13 -4.17
N ARG A 23 7.20 -6.89 -4.47
CA ARG A 23 8.58 -6.35 -4.46
C ARG A 23 8.78 -5.25 -5.50
N THR A 24 8.26 -5.41 -6.70
CA THR A 24 8.36 -4.41 -7.76
C THR A 24 7.66 -3.11 -7.35
N ALA A 25 6.50 -3.19 -6.70
CA ALA A 25 5.82 -2.01 -6.17
C ALA A 25 6.65 -1.29 -5.09
N ALA A 26 7.30 -2.03 -4.18
CA ALA A 26 8.19 -1.46 -3.18
C ALA A 26 9.40 -0.73 -3.81
N TRP A 27 10.05 -1.38 -4.79
CA TRP A 27 11.14 -0.78 -5.56
C TRP A 27 10.69 0.50 -6.28
N ALA A 28 9.50 0.49 -6.90
CA ALA A 28 8.98 1.67 -7.56
C ALA A 28 8.78 2.84 -6.58
N ILE A 29 8.19 2.57 -5.40
CA ILE A 29 7.98 3.59 -4.37
C ILE A 29 9.31 4.16 -3.87
N GLU A 30 10.30 3.31 -3.63
CA GLU A 30 11.65 3.74 -3.27
C GLU A 30 12.20 4.73 -4.31
N LYS A 31 12.13 4.40 -5.60
CA LYS A 31 12.69 5.23 -6.67
C LYS A 31 11.92 6.54 -6.89
N MET A 32 10.62 6.55 -6.62
CA MET A 32 9.80 7.76 -6.76
C MET A 32 9.94 8.74 -5.59
N ARG A 33 10.35 8.27 -4.40
CA ARG A 33 10.40 9.08 -3.19
C ARG A 33 11.79 9.69 -2.97
N LYS A 34 11.85 11.04 -2.99
CA LYS A 34 13.07 11.82 -2.72
C LYS A 34 13.49 11.87 -1.24
N ARG A 35 12.62 11.48 -0.32
CA ARG A 35 12.84 11.57 1.13
C ARG A 35 12.29 10.33 1.84
N SER A 36 12.99 9.94 2.91
CA SER A 36 12.57 8.94 3.90
C SER A 36 11.17 9.23 4.44
N GLY A 37 10.44 8.26 5.00
CA GLY A 37 9.14 8.53 5.61
C GLY A 37 8.31 7.30 5.97
N LYS A 38 7.09 7.54 6.47
CA LYS A 38 6.13 6.47 6.75
C LYS A 38 5.38 6.07 5.47
N ILE A 39 5.16 4.77 5.30
CA ILE A 39 4.40 4.21 4.19
C ILE A 39 3.22 3.43 4.76
N GLY A 40 2.01 3.87 4.45
CA GLY A 40 0.79 3.13 4.74
C GLY A 40 0.56 2.04 3.70
N ILE A 41 0.08 0.87 4.14
CA ILE A 41 -0.31 -0.23 3.27
C ILE A 41 -1.82 -0.45 3.45
N LEU A 42 -2.55 -0.39 2.34
CA LEU A 42 -3.97 -0.71 2.32
C LEU A 42 -4.13 -2.06 1.61
N VAL A 43 -4.83 -2.97 2.27
CA VAL A 43 -5.16 -4.31 1.77
C VAL A 43 -6.68 -4.38 1.73
N GLU A 44 -7.30 -4.95 0.70
CA GLU A 44 -8.76 -4.99 0.66
C GLU A 44 -9.32 -6.11 1.54
N ASN A 45 -8.84 -7.33 1.37
CA ASN A 45 -9.25 -8.47 2.19
C ASN A 45 -8.17 -9.56 2.26
N HIS A 46 -7.79 -9.94 3.48
CA HIS A 46 -6.80 -11.00 3.75
C HIS A 46 -7.26 -12.40 3.33
N ARG A 47 -8.53 -12.59 2.95
CA ARG A 47 -9.03 -13.84 2.36
C ARG A 47 -8.39 -14.15 1.00
N TYR A 48 -7.95 -13.12 0.27
CA TYR A 48 -7.34 -13.31 -1.04
C TYR A 48 -5.83 -13.52 -0.93
N ARG A 49 -5.37 -14.72 -1.29
CA ARG A 49 -3.95 -15.09 -1.27
C ARG A 49 -3.06 -14.12 -2.04
N ILE A 50 -3.58 -13.56 -3.14
CA ILE A 50 -2.89 -12.56 -3.97
C ILE A 50 -2.49 -11.35 -3.13
N GLN A 51 -3.38 -10.83 -2.30
CA GLN A 51 -3.12 -9.65 -1.50
C GLN A 51 -2.08 -9.93 -0.42
N ASN A 52 -2.17 -11.07 0.25
CA ASN A 52 -1.17 -11.50 1.24
C ASN A 52 0.22 -11.69 0.60
N MET A 53 0.28 -12.25 -0.61
CA MET A 53 1.55 -12.41 -1.34
C MET A 53 2.14 -11.06 -1.75
N ASN A 54 1.33 -10.15 -2.30
CA ASN A 54 1.75 -8.79 -2.64
C ASN A 54 2.28 -8.05 -1.41
N GLU A 55 1.55 -8.07 -0.30
CA GLU A 55 1.94 -7.40 0.95
C GLU A 55 3.26 -7.98 1.51
N SER A 56 3.36 -9.31 1.57
CA SER A 56 4.56 -9.99 2.05
C SER A 56 5.78 -9.69 1.18
N GLY A 57 5.62 -9.71 -0.14
CA GLY A 57 6.65 -9.32 -1.10
C GLY A 57 7.09 -7.87 -0.92
N PHE A 58 6.12 -6.96 -0.80
CA PHE A 58 6.37 -5.54 -0.57
C PHE A 58 7.20 -5.33 0.71
N ARG A 59 6.77 -5.88 1.85
CA ARG A 59 7.49 -5.80 3.12
C ARG A 59 8.89 -6.42 3.04
N SER A 60 9.04 -7.53 2.32
CA SER A 60 10.33 -8.19 2.13
C SER A 60 11.34 -7.30 1.42
N CYS A 61 10.90 -6.50 0.45
CA CYS A 61 11.78 -5.59 -0.28
C CYS A 61 12.40 -4.53 0.65
N PHE A 62 11.59 -3.85 1.45
CA PHE A 62 12.08 -2.82 2.38
C PHE A 62 13.01 -3.39 3.47
N ARG A 63 12.77 -4.62 3.95
CA ARG A 63 13.68 -5.30 4.89
C ARG A 63 15.06 -5.58 4.29
N GLN A 64 15.11 -6.02 3.04
CA GLN A 64 16.36 -6.40 2.38
C GLN A 64 17.21 -5.20 1.98
N HIS A 65 16.58 -4.11 1.54
CA HIS A 65 17.28 -2.95 0.99
C HIS A 65 17.56 -1.84 2.03
N LYS A 66 17.35 -2.09 3.34
CA LYS A 66 17.55 -1.16 4.48
C LYS A 66 17.26 0.30 4.11
N GLN A 67 16.03 0.55 3.71
CA GLN A 67 15.63 1.88 3.28
C GLN A 67 15.13 2.67 4.49
N ASN A 68 15.33 3.99 4.47
CA ASN A 68 14.92 4.91 5.53
C ASN A 68 13.38 5.10 5.57
N PHE A 69 12.60 4.06 5.30
CA PHE A 69 11.14 4.08 5.36
C PHE A 69 10.65 3.25 6.53
N THR A 70 9.63 3.77 7.21
CA THR A 70 8.90 3.04 8.23
C THR A 70 7.61 2.52 7.61
N LEU A 71 7.50 1.21 7.44
CA LEU A 71 6.25 0.60 7.02
C LEU A 71 5.26 0.61 8.18
N LEU A 72 4.08 1.18 7.96
CA LEU A 72 2.98 1.08 8.90
C LEU A 72 2.30 -0.29 8.77
N GLU A 73 1.59 -0.68 9.81
CA GLU A 73 0.81 -1.92 9.78
C GLU A 73 -0.32 -1.83 8.74
N PRO A 74 -0.53 -2.90 7.96
CA PRO A 74 -1.54 -2.92 6.90
C PRO A 74 -2.94 -2.70 7.47
N LYS A 75 -3.75 -1.96 6.72
CA LYS A 75 -5.16 -1.69 7.07
C LYS A 75 -6.07 -2.33 6.03
N SER A 76 -7.02 -3.14 6.51
CA SER A 76 -8.04 -3.78 5.68
C SER A 76 -9.11 -2.76 5.26
N THR A 77 -9.41 -2.66 3.97
CA THR A 77 -10.48 -1.80 3.43
C THR A 77 -11.81 -2.53 3.25
N TYR A 78 -11.81 -3.85 3.40
CA TYR A 78 -12.99 -4.73 3.30
C TYR A 78 -13.74 -4.57 1.98
N GLU A 79 -13.01 -4.38 0.87
CA GLU A 79 -13.59 -4.18 -0.47
C GLU A 79 -14.53 -2.94 -0.54
N SER A 80 -14.35 -1.98 0.37
CA SER A 80 -15.24 -0.81 0.51
C SER A 80 -14.51 0.50 0.24
N SER A 81 -14.88 1.17 -0.84
CA SER A 81 -14.29 2.47 -1.21
C SER A 81 -14.48 3.56 -0.14
N PRO A 82 -15.65 3.71 0.50
CA PRO A 82 -15.81 4.66 1.61
C PRO A 82 -14.86 4.37 2.79
N VAL A 83 -14.66 3.09 3.12
CA VAL A 83 -13.74 2.68 4.19
C VAL A 83 -12.30 2.98 3.81
N ALA A 84 -11.89 2.64 2.59
CA ALA A 84 -10.55 2.96 2.07
C ALA A 84 -10.27 4.47 2.11
N HIS A 85 -11.26 5.28 1.76
CA HIS A 85 -11.16 6.73 1.81
C HIS A 85 -10.93 7.24 3.23
N GLY A 86 -11.78 6.85 4.18
CA GLY A 86 -11.64 7.26 5.59
C GLY A 86 -10.32 6.81 6.22
N ILE A 87 -9.83 5.60 5.89
CA ILE A 87 -8.51 5.13 6.33
C ILE A 87 -7.40 6.03 5.75
N THR A 88 -7.50 6.39 4.47
CA THR A 88 -6.51 7.23 3.80
C THR A 88 -6.46 8.63 4.42
N GLU A 89 -7.62 9.26 4.65
CA GLU A 89 -7.70 10.57 5.30
C GLU A 89 -7.12 10.52 6.71
N ARG A 90 -7.44 9.47 7.48
CA ARG A 90 -6.89 9.29 8.83
C ARG A 90 -5.37 9.13 8.80
N LEU A 91 -4.84 8.33 7.88
CA LEU A 91 -3.39 8.18 7.72
C LEU A 91 -2.70 9.50 7.36
N MET A 92 -3.33 10.34 6.53
CA MET A 92 -2.82 11.67 6.17
C MET A 92 -2.87 12.64 7.36
N SER A 93 -3.90 12.57 8.19
CA SER A 93 -4.06 13.40 9.38
C SER A 93 -3.09 13.01 10.50
N GLU A 94 -2.93 11.70 10.76
CA GLU A 94 -2.04 11.16 11.80
C GLU A 94 -0.56 11.30 11.43
N HIS A 95 -0.25 11.35 10.13
CA HIS A 95 1.12 11.46 9.60
C HIS A 95 1.20 12.61 8.58
N PRO A 96 0.98 13.86 9.03
CA PRO A 96 0.92 15.04 8.16
C PRO A 96 2.27 15.33 7.50
N ASP A 97 3.33 14.68 7.96
CA ASP A 97 4.66 14.87 7.45
C ASP A 97 4.84 14.29 6.03
N ARG A 98 4.23 13.15 5.61
CA ARG A 98 4.74 12.42 4.40
C ARG A 98 3.78 11.56 3.53
N CYS A 99 2.45 11.60 3.67
CA CYS A 99 1.55 10.75 2.87
C CYS A 99 1.29 11.25 1.42
N ALA A 100 2.18 10.99 0.45
CA ALA A 100 1.78 10.90 -0.96
C ALA A 100 1.23 9.49 -1.23
N GLY A 101 -0.11 9.37 -1.23
CA GLY A 101 -0.81 8.22 -1.81
C GLY A 101 -0.54 8.16 -3.31
N SER A 102 -0.39 6.96 -3.86
CA SER A 102 -0.09 6.68 -5.27
C SER A 102 -1.25 6.97 -6.24
N THR A 103 -2.14 7.91 -5.91
CA THR A 103 -3.24 8.35 -6.77
C THR A 103 -3.26 9.88 -6.83
N ALA A 104 -2.23 10.47 -7.42
CA ALA A 104 -2.18 11.91 -7.69
C ALA A 104 -3.00 12.26 -8.94
N ARG A 105 -4.34 12.12 -8.86
CA ARG A 105 -5.24 12.88 -9.73
C ARG A 105 -5.70 14.11 -8.96
N ARG A 106 -4.90 15.18 -9.08
CA ARG A 106 -5.28 16.60 -9.00
C ARG A 106 -6.38 16.94 -7.97
N ILE A 107 -6.02 17.15 -6.71
CA ILE A 107 -6.81 17.98 -5.77
C ILE A 107 -5.93 19.14 -5.30
N GLY A 108 -5.54 19.97 -6.27
CA GLY A 108 -5.11 21.33 -6.00
C GLY A 108 -6.34 22.22 -6.03
N ARG A 109 -6.89 22.58 -4.87
CA ARG A 109 -7.49 23.90 -4.56
C ARG A 109 -8.09 23.90 -3.16
N ARG A 110 -7.66 24.91 -2.38
CA ARG A 110 -8.16 25.38 -1.06
C ARG A 110 -7.67 24.65 0.19
N CYS A 111 -6.40 24.87 0.51
CA CYS A 111 -6.05 25.22 1.89
C CYS A 111 -5.97 26.75 1.96
N ARG A 112 -7.01 27.41 2.49
CA ARG A 112 -6.88 28.73 3.12
C ARG A 112 -7.10 28.47 4.62
N PRO A 113 -6.17 28.84 5.52
CA PRO A 113 -6.46 28.80 6.94
C PRO A 113 -7.53 29.86 7.24
N ALA A 114 -8.57 29.47 7.98
CA ALA A 114 -9.55 30.39 8.54
C ALA A 114 -8.83 31.34 9.52
N ARG A 115 -9.00 32.65 9.34
CA ARG A 115 -8.60 33.65 10.35
C ARG A 115 -9.58 33.55 11.54
N PRO A 116 -9.11 33.69 12.78
CA PRO A 116 -10.00 33.81 13.92
C PRO A 116 -10.75 35.13 13.83
N ILE A 117 -12.06 35.06 14.06
CA ILE A 117 -12.95 36.21 14.21
C ILE A 117 -12.75 36.70 15.65
N GLY A 118 -12.45 37.99 15.80
CA GLY A 118 -12.43 38.66 17.11
C GLY A 118 -13.82 38.83 17.70
#